data_AF-A0A967LZM2-F1
#
_entry.id   AF-A0A967LZM2-F1
#
_cell.length_a   1.000
_cell.length_b   1.000
_cell.length_c   1.000
_cell.angle_alpha   90.00
_cell.angle_beta   90.00
_cell.angle_gamma   90.00
#
_symmetry.space_group_name_H-M   'P 1'
#
loop_
_entity.id
_entity.type
_entity.pdbx_description
1 polymer ?
#
loop_
_entity_poly.entity_id
_entity_poly.type
_entity_poly.pdbx_seq_one_letter_code
_entity_poly.pdbx_strand_id
1 'polypeptide(L)' 'MSDRIEIKGLQKVVDQNLVMDIDALDVRAGEIAAIVGPPGSGKGTLLQLLTGR' A
#
# COMPACT_ATOMS: atom_id res chain seq x y z
N MET A 1 -22.22 -5.31 -3.09
CA MET A 1 -20.75 -5.30 -3.14
C MET A 1 -20.31 -4.18 -2.21
N SER A 2 -19.41 -4.45 -1.27
CA SER A 2 -18.87 -3.40 -0.42
C SER A 2 -17.67 -2.81 -1.15
N ASP A 3 -17.80 -1.59 -1.66
CA ASP A 3 -16.67 -0.87 -2.25
C ASP A 3 -15.64 -0.65 -1.13
N ARG A 4 -14.49 -1.32 -1.19
CA ARG A 4 -13.39 -1.16 -0.23
C ARG A 4 -12.06 -1.44 -0.93
N ILE A 5 -10.99 -0.90 -0.38
CA ILE A 5 -9.62 -1.27 -0.75
C ILE A 5 -9.18 -2.30 0.29
N GLU A 6 -8.90 -3.52 -0.15
CA GLU A 6 -8.41 -4.61 0.70
C GLU A 6 -7.13 -5.19 0.12
N ILE A 7 -6.08 -5.25 0.93
CA ILE A 7 -4.78 -5.82 0.60
C ILE A 7 -4.38 -6.77 1.71
N LYS A 8 -3.81 -7.92 1.32
CA LYS A 8 -3.27 -8.94 2.23
C LYS A 8 -1.92 -9.41 1.72
N GLY A 9 -0.91 -9.38 2.59
CA GLY A 9 0.44 -9.85 2.32
C GLY A 9 1.09 -9.17 1.11
N LEU A 10 0.99 -7.85 1.00
CA LEU A 10 1.62 -7.11 -0.09
C LEU A 10 3.12 -7.01 0.13
N GLN A 11 3.86 -7.59 -0.80
CA GLN A 11 5.30 -7.52 -0.84
C GLN A 11 5.76 -6.89 -2.15
N LYS A 12 6.70 -5.93 -2.05
CA LYS A 12 7.42 -5.41 -3.20
C LYS A 12 8.90 -5.77 -3.08
N VAL A 13 9.39 -6.44 -4.10
CA VAL A 13 10.81 -6.75 -4.27
C VAL A 13 11.38 -5.91 -5.41
N VAL A 14 12.53 -5.29 -5.17
CA VAL A 14 13.31 -4.52 -6.16
C VAL A 14 14.76 -4.97 -6.03
N ASP A 15 15.40 -5.32 -7.14
CA ASP A 15 16.79 -5.78 -7.17
C ASP A 15 17.09 -6.86 -6.11
N GLN A 16 16.22 -7.86 -6.02
CA GLN A 16 16.28 -8.97 -5.05
C GLN A 16 16.11 -8.58 -3.57
N ASN A 17 15.84 -7.31 -3.27
CA ASN A 17 15.60 -6.82 -1.92
C ASN A 17 14.11 -6.62 -1.66
N LEU A 18 13.63 -7.10 -0.50
CA LEU A 18 12.29 -6.78 -0.01
C LEU A 18 12.28 -5.32 0.45
N VAL A 19 11.58 -4.46 -0.29
CA VAL A 19 11.53 -3.00 -0.02
C VAL A 19 10.20 -2.57 0.61
N MET A 20 9.20 -3.45 0.61
CA MET A 20 7.91 -3.22 1.24
C MET A 20 7.32 -4.56 1.66
N ASP A 21 6.81 -4.62 2.88
CA ASP A 21 6.12 -5.76 3.44
C ASP A 21 4.94 -5.24 4.26
N ILE A 22 3.72 -5.47 3.77
CA ILE A 22 2.47 -5.02 4.38
C ILE A 22 1.58 -6.26 4.60
N ASP A 23 1.42 -6.64 5.86
CA ASP A 23 0.60 -7.79 6.25
C ASP A 23 -0.87 -7.62 5.82
N ALA A 24 -1.46 -6.45 6.09
CA ALA A 24 -2.82 -6.12 5.70
C ALA A 24 -3.05 -4.60 5.61
N LEU A 25 -3.91 -4.20 4.67
CA LEU A 25 -4.50 -2.85 4.60
C LEU A 25 -5.98 -2.99 4.25
N ASP A 26 -6.84 -2.28 4.97
CA ASP A 26 -8.29 -2.22 4.73
C ASP A 26 -8.72 -0.75 4.83
N VAL A 27 -9.36 -0.25 3.76
CA VAL A 27 -9.95 1.10 3.70
C VAL A 27 -11.37 0.98 3.20
N ARG A 28 -12.33 1.44 4.01
CA ARG A 28 -13.76 1.33 3.72
C ARG A 28 -14.20 2.35 2.68
N ALA A 29 -15.31 2.08 1.97
CA ALA A 29 -15.98 3.11 1.17
C ALA A 29 -16.27 4.36 1.99
N GLY A 30 -15.90 5.52 1.44
CA GLY A 30 -16.10 6.82 2.08
C GLY A 30 -15.10 7.16 3.19
N GLU A 31 -14.16 6.27 3.51
CA GLU A 31 -13.11 6.53 4.48
C GLU A 31 -12.04 7.46 3.89
N ILE A 32 -11.64 8.48 4.65
CA ILE A 32 -10.48 9.31 4.34
C ILE A 32 -9.28 8.78 5.13
N ALA A 33 -8.36 8.12 4.44
CA ALA A 33 -7.13 7.61 5.01
C ALA A 33 -5.91 8.41 4.53
N ALA A 34 -4.86 8.46 5.34
CA ALA A 34 -3.60 9.11 5.01
C ALA A 34 -2.42 8.15 5.22
N ILE A 35 -1.48 8.13 4.27
CA ILE A 35 -0.23 7.39 4.39
C ILE A 35 0.84 8.35 4.90
N VAL A 36 1.36 8.09 6.10
CA VAL A 36 2.36 8.94 6.77
C VAL A 36 3.68 8.19 6.97
N GLY A 37 4.80 8.93 6.98
CA GLY A 37 6.13 8.36 7.20
C GLY A 37 7.26 9.24 6.66
N PRO A 38 8.52 9.00 7.08
CA PRO A 38 9.69 9.78 6.68
C PRO A 38 10.00 9.66 5.17
N PRO A 39 10.79 10.57 4.58
CA PRO A 39 11.27 10.43 3.21
C PRO A 39 11.90 9.04 2.96
N GLY A 40 11.63 8.45 1.79
CA GLY A 40 12.12 7.10 1.45
C GLY A 40 11.33 5.92 2.02
N SER A 41 10.32 6.15 2.88
CA SER A 41 9.54 5.06 3.52
C SER A 41 8.57 4.28 2.59
N GLY A 42 8.66 4.44 1.27
CA GLY A 42 7.82 3.70 0.31
C GLY A 42 6.40 4.23 0.09
N LYS A 43 6.01 5.42 0.61
CA LYS A 43 4.65 5.98 0.42
C LYS A 43 4.23 6.12 -1.04
N GLY A 44 5.11 6.70 -1.85
CA GLY A 44 4.87 6.89 -3.29
C GLY A 44 4.77 5.54 -4.02
N THR A 45 5.63 4.58 -3.64
CA THR A 45 5.59 3.21 -4.14
C THR A 45 4.27 2.53 -3.79
N LEU A 46 3.76 2.69 -2.56
CA LEU A 46 2.48 2.13 -2.15
C LEU A 46 1.33 2.72 -2.98
N LEU A 47 1.33 4.04 -3.21
CA LEU A 47 0.32 4.69 -4.06
C LEU A 47 0.39 4.23 -5.52
N GLN A 48 1.58 3.99 -6.06
CA GLN A 48 1.73 3.43 -7.41
C GLN A 48 1.12 2.02 -7.49
N LEU A 49 1.44 1.15 -6.54
CA LEU A 49 0.89 -0.21 -6.47
C LEU A 49 -0.64 -0.19 -6.33
N LEU A 50 -1.17 0.67 -5.45
CA LEU A 50 -2.62 0.85 -5.27
C LEU A 50 -3.35 1.34 -6.52
N THR A 51 -2.67 2.11 -7.38
CA THR A 51 -3.24 2.69 -8.61
C THR A 51 -2.87 1.92 -9.88
N GLY A 52 -2.20 0.77 -9.75
CA GLY A 52 -1.84 -0.11 -10.87
C GLY A 52 -0.72 0.43 -11.76
N ARG A 53 0.23 1.19 -11.20
CA ARG A 53 1.46 1.64 -11.89
C ARG A 53 2.69 0.84 -11.50
#